data_AF-G9KJW7-F1
#
_entry.id   AF-G9KJW7-F1
#
_cell.length_a   1.000
_cell.length_b   1.000
_cell.length_c   1.000
_cell.angle_alpha   90.00
_cell.angle_beta   90.00
_cell.angle_gamma   90.00
#
_symmetry.space_group_name_H-M   'P 1'
#
loop_
_entity.id
_entity.type
_entity.pdbx_description
1 polymer ?
#
loop_
_entity_poly.entity_id
_entity_poly.type
_entity_poly.pdbx_seq_one_letter_code
_entity_poly.pdbx_strand_id
1 'polypeptide(L)'
;DVKMTQKSFNFARKFSLPLYFVSAADGTNVVKLFNDAIRLAVSYKHNSQDFMDEVLQELENFDLEQKEEDVPDQAQRGNTESPSPS
;
A
#
# COMPACT_ATOMS: atom_id res chain seq x y z
N ASP A 1 1.91 -0.73 -23.50
CA ASP A 1 3.16 -0.40 -24.22
C ASP A 1 4.28 -1.31 -23.71
N VAL A 2 4.76 -2.23 -24.54
CA VAL A 2 5.82 -3.19 -24.19
C VAL A 2 7.17 -2.47 -23.98
N LYS A 3 7.36 -1.27 -24.53
CA LYS A 3 8.60 -0.50 -24.35
C LYS A 3 8.83 -0.11 -22.88
N MET A 4 7.76 0.01 -22.08
CA MET A 4 7.88 0.29 -20.66
C MET A 4 8.50 -0.87 -19.88
N THR A 5 8.43 -2.11 -20.38
CA THR A 5 9.05 -3.25 -19.70
C THR A 5 10.58 -3.26 -19.78
N GLN A 6 11.15 -2.42 -20.66
CA GLN A 6 12.60 -2.29 -20.84
C GLN A 6 13.18 -1.11 -20.03
N LYS A 7 12.32 -0.29 -19.42
CA LYS A 7 12.76 0.85 -18.62
C LYS A 7 13.03 0.41 -17.18
N SER A 8 14.16 0.87 -16.65
CA SER A 8 14.45 0.76 -15.22
C SER A 8 13.73 1.85 -14.45
N PHE A 9 13.06 1.48 -13.36
CA PHE A 9 12.41 2.41 -12.46
C PHE A 9 13.35 2.70 -11.29
N ASN A 10 13.80 3.96 -11.18
CA ASN A 10 14.80 4.36 -10.18
C ASN A 10 14.35 4.10 -8.74
N PHE A 11 13.06 4.24 -8.43
CA PHE A 11 12.52 3.94 -7.11
C PHE A 11 12.75 2.47 -6.73
N ALA A 12 12.27 1.54 -7.56
CA ALA A 12 12.44 0.12 -7.31
C ALA A 12 13.93 -0.27 -7.21
N ARG A 13 14.78 0.30 -8.09
CA ARG A 13 16.22 0.06 -8.06
C ARG A 13 16.90 0.59 -6.80
N LYS A 14 16.56 1.80 -6.35
CA LYS A 14 17.19 2.45 -5.19
C LYS A 14 16.87 1.73 -3.89
N PHE A 15 15.65 1.20 -3.77
CA PHE A 15 15.18 0.49 -2.59
C PHE A 15 15.25 -1.04 -2.74
N SER A 16 15.92 -1.53 -3.80
CA SER A 16 16.05 -2.97 -4.09
C SER A 16 14.71 -3.73 -4.09
N LEU A 17 13.64 -3.05 -4.52
CA LEU A 17 12.30 -3.63 -4.57
C LEU A 17 12.14 -4.47 -5.84
N PRO A 18 11.60 -5.70 -5.73
CA PRO A 18 11.21 -6.49 -6.89
C PRO A 18 10.20 -5.73 -7.77
N LEU A 19 10.47 -5.65 -9.08
CA LEU A 19 9.58 -5.00 -10.05
C LEU A 19 9.02 -6.04 -11.02
N TYR A 20 7.71 -6.02 -11.23
CA TYR A 20 7.00 -6.93 -12.11
C TYR A 20 6.20 -6.15 -13.15
N PHE A 21 6.28 -6.57 -14.41
CA PHE A 21 5.40 -6.09 -15.47
C PHE A 21 4.21 -7.04 -15.60
N VAL A 22 3.02 -6.49 -15.39
CA VAL A 22 1.76 -7.24 -15.35
C VAL A 22 0.76 -6.66 -16.34
N SER A 23 -0.15 -7.50 -16.81
CA SER A 23 -1.35 -7.08 -17.52
C SER A 23 -2.56 -7.60 -16.76
N ALA A 24 -3.32 -6.72 -16.12
CA ALA A 24 -4.54 -7.10 -15.42
C ALA A 24 -5.64 -7.58 -16.38
N ALA A 25 -5.67 -7.03 -17.60
CA ALA A 25 -6.67 -7.37 -18.62
C ALA A 25 -6.46 -8.77 -19.21
N ASP A 26 -5.20 -9.18 -19.35
CA ASP A 26 -4.80 -10.46 -19.97
C ASP A 26 -4.36 -11.50 -18.92
N GLY A 27 -4.31 -11.12 -17.64
CA GLY A 27 -3.87 -12.00 -16.55
C GLY A 27 -2.36 -12.27 -16.51
N THR A 28 -1.57 -11.73 -17.44
CA THR A 28 -0.11 -11.91 -17.50
C THR A 28 0.55 -11.48 -16.19
N ASN A 29 1.29 -12.42 -15.57
CA ASN A 29 2.10 -12.26 -14.35
C ASN A 29 1.35 -11.84 -13.07
N VAL A 30 0.03 -11.71 -13.09
CA VAL A 30 -0.76 -11.27 -11.92
C VAL A 30 -0.66 -12.30 -10.78
N VAL A 31 -0.90 -13.57 -11.09
CA VAL A 31 -0.84 -14.66 -10.10
C VAL A 31 0.57 -14.80 -9.51
N LYS A 32 1.60 -14.69 -10.35
CA LYS A 32 3.01 -14.75 -9.90
C LYS A 32 3.33 -13.61 -8.94
N LEU A 33 2.97 -12.38 -9.29
CA LEU A 33 3.18 -11.20 -8.45
C LEU A 33 2.61 -11.42 -7.04
N PHE A 34 1.35 -11.85 -6.94
CA PHE A 34 0.70 -12.07 -5.64
C PHE A 34 1.34 -13.21 -4.85
N ASN A 35 1.69 -14.32 -5.50
CA ASN A 35 2.38 -15.41 -4.81
C ASN A 35 3.74 -14.97 -4.26
N ASP A 36 4.52 -14.23 -5.05
CA ASP A 36 5.82 -13.73 -4.62
C ASP A 36 5.67 -12.69 -3.48
N ALA A 37 4.67 -11.82 -3.55
CA ALA A 37 4.38 -10.84 -2.49
C ALA A 37 4.01 -11.51 -1.16
N ILE A 38 3.15 -12.53 -1.19
CA ILE A 38 2.77 -13.30 0.00
C ILE A 38 4.00 -14.01 0.58
N ARG A 39 4.82 -14.66 -0.27
CA ARG A 39 6.04 -15.33 0.18
C ARG A 39 7.02 -14.36 0.82
N LEU A 40 7.18 -13.16 0.25
CA LEU A 40 8.04 -12.13 0.81
C LEU A 40 7.52 -11.68 2.19
N ALA A 41 6.22 -11.42 2.31
CA ALA A 41 5.60 -11.04 3.59
C ALA A 41 5.76 -12.13 4.67
N VAL A 42 5.55 -13.40 4.31
CA VAL A 42 5.76 -14.54 5.22
C VAL A 42 7.23 -14.65 5.62
N SER A 43 8.16 -14.49 4.67
CA SER A 43 9.60 -14.53 4.97
C SER A 43 10.03 -13.37 5.87
N TYR A 44 9.46 -12.19 5.68
CA TYR A 44 9.68 -11.02 6.53
C TYR A 44 9.19 -11.30 7.94
N LYS A 45 7.93 -11.71 8.10
CA LYS A 45 7.34 -12.07 9.41
C LYS A 45 8.16 -13.09 10.21
N HIS A 46 8.80 -14.06 9.53
CA HIS A 46 9.52 -15.14 10.22
C HIS A 46 11.00 -14.83 10.51
N ASN A 47 11.63 -13.93 9.75
CA ASN A 47 13.08 -13.75 9.79
C ASN A 47 13.51 -12.31 10.07
N SER A 48 12.57 -11.38 10.12
CA SER A 48 12.86 -9.96 10.33
C SER A 48 12.67 -9.59 11.80
N GLN A 49 13.63 -8.80 12.26
CA GLN A 49 13.64 -8.10 13.54
C GLN A 49 14.27 -6.74 13.24
N ASP A 50 13.73 -6.08 12.22
CA ASP A 50 14.17 -4.73 11.86
C ASP A 50 13.45 -3.70 12.72
N PHE A 51 13.88 -2.44 12.62
CA PHE A 51 13.29 -1.36 13.41
C PHE A 51 11.77 -1.21 13.19
N MET A 52 11.27 -1.50 11.99
CA MET A 52 9.83 -1.39 11.71
C MET A 52 9.05 -2.48 12.42
N ASP A 53 9.58 -3.71 12.46
CA ASP A 53 9.00 -4.80 13.24
C ASP A 53 9.00 -4.47 14.74
N GLU A 54 10.10 -3.91 15.26
CA GLU A 54 10.18 -3.48 16.66
C GLU A 54 9.14 -2.41 16.98
N VAL A 55 9.00 -1.39 16.12
CA VAL A 55 7.98 -0.34 16.28
C VAL A 55 6.58 -0.93 16.21
N LEU A 56 6.27 -1.82 15.25
CA LEU A 56 4.96 -2.46 15.16
C LEU A 56 4.64 -3.27 16.42
N GLN A 57 5.62 -4.03 16.91
CA GLN A 57 5.48 -4.82 18.14
C GLN A 57 5.28 -3.91 19.37
N GLU A 58 5.98 -2.79 19.46
CA GLU A 58 5.76 -1.82 20.52
C GLU A 58 4.35 -1.24 20.43
N LEU A 59 3.89 -0.83 19.24
CA LEU A 59 2.56 -0.27 18.99
C LEU A 59 1.42 -1.23 19.39
N GLU A 60 1.59 -2.54 19.21
CA GLU A 60 0.62 -3.55 19.67
C GLU A 60 0.49 -3.61 21.20
N ASN A 61 1.51 -3.20 21.94
CA ASN A 61 1.51 -3.21 23.40
C ASN A 61 0.92 -1.92 24.01
N PHE A 62 0.55 -0.93 23.21
CA PHE A 62 -0.12 0.26 23.72
C PHE A 62 -1.60 -0.06 23.93
N ASP A 63 -2.07 0.16 25.16
CA ASP A 63 -3.50 0.32 25.41
C ASP A 63 -3.94 1.62 24.74
N LEU A 64 -4.43 1.52 23.51
CA LEU A 64 -5.10 2.63 22.85
C LEU A 64 -6.35 2.93 23.66
N GLU A 65 -6.30 4.00 24.46
CA GLU A 65 -7.50 4.58 25.05
C GLU A 65 -8.49 4.83 23.91
N GLN A 66 -9.55 4.01 23.86
CA GLN A 66 -10.64 4.21 22.93
C GLN A 66 -11.30 5.52 23.30
N LYS A 67 -10.84 6.61 22.69
CA LYS A 67 -11.60 7.84 22.69
C LYS A 67 -12.80 7.55 21.80
N GLU A 68 -13.90 7.17 22.44
CA GLU A 68 -15.23 7.19 21.82
C GLU A 68 -15.44 8.62 21.29
N GLU A 69 -15.11 8.84 20.02
CA GLU A 69 -15.57 10.01 19.32
C GLU A 69 -17.05 9.78 19.05
N ASP A 70 -17.87 10.31 19.95
CA ASP A 70 -19.29 10.59 19.71
C ASP A 70 -19.35 11.58 18.54
N VAL A 71 -19.36 11.05 17.32
CA VAL A 71 -19.54 11.84 16.10
C VAL A 71 -21.03 12.16 16.01
N PRO A 72 -21.45 13.43 16.17
CA PRO A 72 -22.82 13.78 15.89
C PRO A 72 -23.04 13.67 14.38
N ASP A 73 -23.96 12.78 14.02
CA ASP A 73 -24.50 12.59 12.68
C ASP A 73 -25.16 13.89 12.19
N GLN A 74 -24.38 14.78 11.58
CA GLN A 74 -24.90 15.85 10.74
C GLN A 74 -24.61 15.54 9.27
N ALA A 75 -25.57 14.84 8.68
CA ALA A 75 -25.82 14.83 7.26
C ALA A 75 -26.02 16.27 6.74
N GLN A 76 -24.95 16.92 6.27
CA GLN A 76 -25.07 18.09 5.41
C GLN A 76 -24.92 17.66 3.95
N ARG A 77 -26.11 17.53 3.35
CA ARG A 77 -26.36 17.40 1.91
C ARG A 77 -25.51 18.41 1.13
N GLY A 78 -24.94 17.91 0.03
CA GLY A 78 -23.96 18.62 -0.77
C GLY A 78 -24.49 19.85 -1.50
N ASN A 79 -23.63 20.86 -1.57
CA ASN A 79 -23.66 21.91 -2.59
C ASN A 79 -22.23 22.01 -3.16
N THR A 80 -21.94 21.26 -4.22
CA THR A 80 -20.80 21.55 -5.10
C THR A 80 -21.18 22.72 -6.00
N GLU A 81 -20.82 23.93 -5.59
CA GLU A 81 -20.85 25.09 -6.48
C GLU A 81 -19.45 25.29 -7.06
N SER A 82 -19.29 24.93 -8.33
CA SER A 82 -18.08 25.15 -9.12
C SER A 82 -18.02 26.63 -9.53
N PRO A 83 -16.89 27.35 -9.37
CA PRO A 83 -16.77 28.68 -9.98
C PRO A 83 -16.45 28.54 -11.47
N SER A 84 -17.26 29.20 -12.30
CA SER A 84 -17.03 29.35 -13.75
C SER A 84 -15.80 30.23 -14.02
N PRO A 85 -14.99 29.93 -15.05
CA PRO A 85 -13.87 30.78 -15.44
C PRO A 85 -14.32 31.99 -16.26
N SER A 86 -13.76 33.16 -15.93
CA SER A 86 -13.75 34.37 -16.79
C SER A 86 -12.45 34.46 -17.56
#